data_AF-A0AAW1D728-F1
#
_entry.id   AF-A0AAW1D728-F1
#
_cell.length_a   1.000
_cell.length_b   1.000
_cell.length_c   1.000
_cell.angle_alpha   90.00
_cell.angle_beta   90.00
_cell.angle_gamma   90.00
#
_symmetry.space_group_name_H-M   'P 1'
#
loop_
_entity.id
_entity.type
_entity.pdbx_description
1 polymer ?
#
loop_
_entity_poly.entity_id
_entity_poly.type
_entity_poly.pdbx_seq_one_letter_code
_entity_poly.pdbx_strand_id
1 'polypeptide(L)' 'MKIFGIFFLVLTYIALALAGGEEDCIPRGSKCLGENKQCCKGTTCMFYANRCVGI' A
#
# COMPACT_ATOMS: atom_id res chain seq x y z
N MET A 1 6.01 32.54 -18.60
CA MET A 1 6.99 31.44 -18.45
C MET A 1 7.13 30.89 -17.02
N LYS A 2 6.71 31.60 -15.95
CA LYS A 2 6.76 31.11 -14.56
C LYS A 2 5.67 30.07 -14.18
N ILE A 3 4.52 30.11 -14.84
CA ILE A 3 3.34 29.27 -14.54
C ILE A 3 3.56 27.80 -14.93
N PHE A 4 4.34 27.53 -15.98
CA PHE A 4 4.64 26.18 -16.43
C PHE A 4 5.45 25.36 -15.40
N GLY A 5 6.35 26.01 -14.64
CA GLY A 5 7.14 25.34 -13.62
C GLY A 5 6.32 24.91 -12.40
N ILE A 6 5.32 25.70 -12.01
CA ILE A 6 4.41 25.36 -10.91
C ILE A 6 3.53 24.17 -11.30
N PHE A 7 3.06 24.16 -12.55
CA PHE A 7 2.23 23.05 -13.06
C PHE A 7 2.99 21.73 -13.08
N PHE A 8 4.28 21.75 -13.45
CA PHE A 8 5.16 20.58 -13.42
C PHE A 8 5.43 20.08 -11.99
N LEU A 9 5.62 21.00 -11.03
CA LEU A 9 5.77 20.66 -9.61
C LEU A 9 4.50 20.02 -9.04
N VAL A 10 3.32 20.51 -9.40
CA VAL A 10 2.05 19.92 -8.94
C VAL A 10 1.84 18.52 -9.57
N LEU A 11 2.13 18.37 -10.86
CA LEU A 11 2.03 17.07 -11.55
C LEU A 11 2.96 16.02 -10.95
N THR A 12 4.21 16.38 -10.64
CA THR A 12 5.16 15.48 -10.00
C THR A 12 4.75 15.10 -8.57
N TYR A 13 4.17 16.03 -7.82
CA TYR A 13 3.62 15.74 -6.48
C TYR A 13 2.45 14.74 -6.52
N ILE A 14 1.54 14.91 -7.49
CA ILE A 14 0.39 14.01 -7.67
C ILE A 14 0.86 12.61 -8.10
N ALA A 15 1.85 12.52 -8.99
CA ALA A 15 2.44 11.25 -9.39
C ALA A 15 3.06 10.49 -8.19
N LEU A 16 3.73 11.21 -7.28
CA LEU A 16 4.29 10.62 -6.06
C LEU A 16 3.21 10.11 -5.11
N ALA A 17 2.09 10.83 -5.00
CA ALA A 17 0.95 10.40 -4.18
C ALA A 17 0.24 9.16 -4.74
N LEU A 18 0.19 9.03 -6.07
CA LEU A 18 -0.39 7.85 -6.74
C LEU A 18 0.54 6.62 -6.66
N ALA A 19 1.86 6.83 -6.64
CA ALA A 19 2.83 5.74 -6.54
C ALA A 19 2.86 5.05 -5.16
N GLY A 20 2.33 5.70 -4.11
CA GLY A 20 2.25 5.13 -2.76
C GLY A 20 1.10 4.14 -2.52
N GLY A 21 0.27 3.86 -3.53
CA GLY A 21 -1.00 3.14 -3.37
C GLY A 21 -0.94 1.61 -3.53
N GLU A 22 0.17 1.03 -3.98
CA GLU A 22 0.19 -0.39 -4.40
C GLU A 22 0.88 -1.34 -3.42
N GLU A 23 1.41 -0.87 -2.29
CA GLU A 23 2.24 -1.71 -1.40
C GLU A 23 1.72 -1.83 0.05
N ASP A 24 0.54 -1.28 0.36
CA ASP A 24 -0.02 -1.34 1.71
C ASP A 24 -0.74 -2.68 2.00
N CYS A 25 -0.04 -3.78 1.73
CA CYS A 25 -0.50 -5.12 2.06
C CYS A 25 0.46 -5.84 3.02
N ILE A 26 -0.10 -6.70 3.86
CA ILE A 26 0.66 -7.48 4.83
C ILE A 26 1.26 -8.69 4.12
N PRO A 27 2.59 -8.85 4.11
CA PRO A 27 3.22 -9.96 3.42
C PRO A 27 2.93 -11.30 4.11
N ARG A 28 3.08 -12.40 3.35
CA ARG A 28 2.87 -13.76 3.86
C ARG A 28 3.75 -14.01 5.10
N GLY A 29 3.15 -14.59 6.14
CA GLY A 29 3.84 -14.91 7.40
C GLY A 29 3.92 -13.77 8.41
N SER A 30 3.62 -12.53 8.00
CA SER A 30 3.53 -11.40 8.93
C SER A 30 2.23 -11.42 9.74
N LYS A 31 2.27 -10.79 10.92
CA LYS A 31 1.09 -10.63 11.78
C LYS A 31 0.05 -9.76 11.10
N CYS A 32 -1.22 -10.12 11.27
CA CYS A 32 -2.33 -9.47 10.57
C CYS A 32 -3.46 -9.00 11.49
N LEU A 33 -3.51 -9.44 12.76
CA LEU A 33 -4.44 -8.92 13.75
C LEU A 33 -3.91 -7.64 14.37
N GLY A 34 -4.75 -6.60 14.38
CA GLY A 34 -4.40 -5.27 14.87
C GLY A 34 -3.79 -4.36 13.80
N GLU A 35 -3.43 -4.91 12.65
CA GLU A 35 -3.02 -4.15 11.48
C GLU A 35 -4.28 -3.69 10.71
N ASN A 36 -4.37 -2.40 10.39
CA ASN A 36 -5.47 -1.85 9.58
C ASN A 36 -5.21 -2.04 8.08
N LYS A 37 -4.59 -3.16 7.71
CA LYS A 37 -4.15 -3.49 6.35
C LYS A 37 -4.60 -4.90 5.98
N GLN A 38 -4.86 -5.13 4.70
CA GLN A 38 -5.21 -6.46 4.21
C GLN A 38 -3.94 -7.26 3.89
N CYS A 39 -4.01 -8.59 3.99
CA CYS A 39 -2.94 -9.45 3.49
C CYS A 39 -2.79 -9.28 1.97
N CYS A 40 -1.56 -9.43 1.47
CA CYS A 40 -1.29 -9.33 0.04
C CYS A 40 -2.10 -10.35 -0.78
N LYS A 41 -2.35 -10.04 -2.05
CA LYS A 41 -3.14 -10.87 -2.95
C LYS A 41 -2.69 -12.34 -2.92
N GLY A 42 -3.66 -13.26 -2.82
CA GLY A 42 -3.40 -14.69 -2.70
C GLY A 42 -3.09 -15.17 -1.27
N THR A 43 -3.15 -14.27 -0.29
CA THR A 43 -3.06 -14.61 1.13
C THR A 43 -4.25 -14.06 1.92
N THR A 44 -4.63 -14.74 2.99
CA THR A 44 -5.70 -14.35 3.91
C THR A 44 -5.19 -14.31 5.36
N CYS A 45 -5.76 -13.45 6.19
CA CYS A 45 -5.40 -13.36 7.60
C CYS A 45 -6.04 -14.52 8.37
N MET A 46 -5.22 -15.41 8.90
CA MET A 46 -5.68 -16.52 9.74
C MET A 46 -5.75 -16.05 11.19
N PHE A 47 -6.97 -15.85 11.71
CA PHE A 47 -7.20 -15.34 13.06
C PHE A 47 -6.54 -16.18 14.15
N TYR A 48 -6.60 -17.52 14.05
CA TYR A 48 -6.00 -18.38 15.07
C TYR A 48 -4.46 -18.33 15.07
N ALA A 49 -3.83 -18.11 13.92
CA ALA A 49 -2.36 -18.05 13.79
C ALA A 49 -1.83 -16.62 13.91
N ASN A 50 -2.71 -15.61 13.85
CA ASN A 50 -2.39 -14.20 13.70
C ASN A 50 -1.34 -13.99 12.59
N ARG A 51 -1.55 -14.58 11.40
CA ARG A 51 -0.62 -14.47 10.27
C ARG A 51 -1.34 -14.50 8.92
N CYS A 52 -0.76 -13.82 7.92
CA CYS A 52 -1.17 -13.98 6.53
C CYS A 52 -0.70 -15.35 5.99
N VAL A 53 -1.64 -16.20 5.56
CA VAL A 53 -1.38 -17.53 4.98
C VAL A 53 -1.90 -17.58 3.55
N GLY A 54 -1.37 -18.48 2.72
CA GLY A 54 -1.91 -18.69 1.36
C GLY A 54 -3.35 -19.21 1.41
N ILE A 55 -4.19 -18.70 0.50
CA ILE A 55 -5.54 -19.22 0.24
C ILE A 55 -5.43 -20.55 -0.51
#